data_AF-A0A763CNI2-F1
#
_entry.id   AF-A0A763CNI2-F1
#
_cell.length_a   1.000
_cell.length_b   1.000
_cell.length_c   1.000
_cell.angle_alpha   90.00
_cell.angle_beta   90.00
_cell.angle_gamma   90.00
#
_symmetry.space_group_name_H-M   'P 1'
#
loop_
_entity.id
_entity.type
_entity.pdbx_description
1 polymer ?
#
loop_
_entity_poly.entity_id
_entity_poly.type
_entity_poly.pdbx_seq_one_letter_code
_entity_poly.pdbx_strand_id
1 'polypeptide(L)' 'GTEGQLSEKELRRAAGDILHDWEKRALAGKPIPPVRRALAAPSRDRGPTPAEMLMAKYKQRKDAGLI' A
#
# COMPACT_ATOMS: atom_id res chain seq x y z
N GLY A 1 6.07 -15.43 -6.82
CA GLY A 1 5.56 -15.82 -8.15
C GLY A 1 4.86 -14.64 -8.75
N THR A 2 5.05 -14.39 -10.05
CA THR A 2 4.38 -13.36 -10.85
C THR A 2 3.00 -13.81 -11.36
N GLU A 3 2.54 -14.97 -10.93
CA GLU A 3 1.21 -15.50 -11.27
C GLU A 3 0.12 -14.50 -10.86
N GLY A 4 -0.67 -14.05 -11.85
CA GLY A 4 -1.71 -13.03 -11.66
C GLY A 4 -1.31 -11.60 -12.06
N GLN A 5 -0.06 -11.34 -12.46
CA GLN A 5 0.33 -10.06 -13.04
C GLN A 5 0.07 -10.06 -14.55
N LEU A 6 -0.55 -8.98 -15.05
CA LEU A 6 -0.71 -8.74 -16.48
C LEU A 6 0.66 -8.56 -17.14
N SER A 7 0.81 -9.10 -18.34
CA SER A 7 1.94 -8.76 -19.21
C SER A 7 1.92 -7.27 -19.59
N GLU A 8 3.04 -6.73 -20.03
CA GLU A 8 3.12 -5.33 -20.48
C GLU A 8 2.08 -5.00 -21.56
N LYS A 9 1.87 -5.93 -22.50
CA LYS A 9 0.86 -5.78 -23.56
C LYS A 9 -0.55 -5.66 -22.99
N GLU A 10 -0.88 -6.51 -22.01
CA GLU A 10 -2.18 -6.50 -21.35
C GLU A 10 -2.37 -5.24 -20.48
N LEU A 11 -1.32 -4.76 -19.83
CA LEU A 11 -1.33 -3.48 -19.12
C LEU A 11 -1.63 -2.30 -20.05
N ARG A 12 -0.98 -2.26 -21.22
CA ARG A 12 -1.23 -1.21 -22.23
C ARG A 12 -2.67 -1.26 -22.73
N ARG A 13 -3.23 -2.45 -22.95
CA ARG A 13 -4.63 -2.62 -23.35
C ARG A 13 -5.58 -2.11 -22.26
N ALA A 14 -5.39 -2.56 -21.02
CA ALA A 14 -6.22 -2.12 -19.89
C ALA A 14 -6.14 -0.61 -19.66
N ALA A 15 -4.95 0.00 -19.83
CA ALA A 15 -4.78 1.44 -19.78
C ALA A 15 -5.58 2.16 -20.89
N GLY A 16 -5.57 1.63 -22.11
CA GLY A 16 -6.37 2.16 -23.21
C GLY A 16 -7.87 2.17 -22.91
N ASP A 17 -8.40 1.07 -22.38
CA ASP A 17 -9.82 0.96 -22.02
C ASP A 17 -10.22 1.99 -20.94
N ILE A 18 -9.36 2.18 -19.92
CA ILE A 18 -9.59 3.19 -18.87
C ILE A 18 -9.58 4.61 -19.44
N LEU A 19 -8.63 4.92 -20.33
CA LEU A 19 -8.50 6.24 -20.94
C LEU A 19 -9.73 6.57 -21.81
N HIS A 20 -10.24 5.60 -22.57
CA HIS A 20 -11.46 5.76 -23.37
C HIS A 20 -12.68 6.12 -22.51
N ASP A 21 -12.84 5.46 -21.37
CA ASP A 21 -13.94 5.77 -20.45
C ASP A 21 -13.79 7.14 -19.79
N TRP A 22 -12.55 7.58 -19.53
CA TRP A 22 -12.29 8.92 -19.02
C TRP A 22 -12.57 10.00 -20.06
N GLU A 23 -12.24 9.76 -21.33
CA GLU A 23 -12.56 10.66 -22.44
C GLU A 23 -14.07 10.89 -22.55
N LYS A 24 -14.87 9.82 -22.54
CA LYS A 24 -16.35 9.92 -22.52
C LYS A 24 -16.87 10.72 -21.34
N ARG A 25 -16.28 10.54 -20.15
CA ARG A 25 -16.66 11.31 -18.95
C ARG A 25 -16.34 12.78 -19.10
N ALA A 26 -15.15 13.11 -19.59
CA ALA A 26 -14.72 14.49 -19.81
C ALA A 26 -15.65 15.20 -20.81
N LEU A 27 -15.99 14.54 -21.92
CA LEU A 27 -16.96 15.05 -22.91
C LEU A 27 -18.36 15.27 -22.31
N ALA A 28 -18.76 14.42 -21.36
CA ALA A 28 -20.03 14.56 -20.64
C ALA A 28 -19.98 15.57 -19.47
N GLY A 29 -18.87 16.30 -19.29
CA GLY A 29 -18.67 17.23 -18.17
C GLY A 29 -18.58 16.54 -16.79
N LYS A 30 -18.35 15.23 -16.76
CA LYS A 30 -18.24 14.44 -15.52
C LYS A 30 -16.79 14.43 -15.03
N PRO A 31 -16.56 14.43 -13.71
CA PRO A 31 -15.21 14.36 -13.16
C PRO A 31 -14.55 13.01 -13.48
N ILE A 32 -13.23 13.06 -13.67
CA ILE A 32 -12.38 11.88 -13.80
C ILE A 32 -12.24 11.21 -12.42
N PRO A 33 -12.45 9.88 -12.30
CA PRO A 33 -12.27 9.17 -11.03
C PRO A 33 -10.86 9.34 -10.45
N PRO A 34 -10.71 9.43 -9.12
CA PRO A 34 -9.39 9.47 -8.50
C PRO A 34 -8.64 8.16 -8.75
N VAL A 35 -7.37 8.25 -9.11
CA VAL A 35 -6.47 7.10 -9.26
C VAL A 35 -6.23 6.48 -7.88
N ARG A 36 -6.90 5.37 -7.57
CA ARG A 36 -6.64 4.61 -6.35
C ARG A 36 -5.35 3.81 -6.53
N ARG A 37 -4.35 4.05 -5.67
CA ARG A 37 -3.21 3.12 -5.55
C ARG A 37 -3.77 1.74 -5.17
N ALA A 38 -3.45 0.72 -5.97
CA ALA A 38 -3.85 -0.66 -5.71
C ALA A 38 -3.16 -1.27 -4.47
N LEU A 39 -2.17 -0.58 -3.90
CA LEU A 39 -1.49 -1.01 -2.69
C LEU A 39 -2.31 -0.58 -1.48
N ALA A 40 -2.90 -1.55 -0.79
CA ALA A 40 -3.42 -1.33 0.55
C ALA A 40 -2.31 -0.71 1.42
N ALA A 41 -2.67 0.26 2.26
CA ALA A 41 -1.75 0.72 3.29
C ALA A 41 -1.28 -0.52 4.07
N PRO A 42 0.03 -0.64 4.41
CA PRO A 42 0.51 -1.79 5.15
C PRO A 42 -0.33 -1.95 6.42
N SER A 43 -0.95 -3.13 6.57
CA SER A 43 -1.68 -3.49 7.78
C SER A 43 -0.71 -3.34 8.96
N ARG A 44 -1.02 -2.43 9.89
CA ARG A 44 -0.27 -2.30 11.13
C ARG A 44 -0.81 -3.33 12.10
N ASP A 45 -0.20 -4.51 12.05
CA ASP A 45 0.04 -5.33 13.24
C ASP A 45 1.25 -6.25 12.93
N ARG A 46 2.46 -5.80 13.28
CA ARG A 46 3.70 -6.58 13.14
C ARG A 46 4.35 -6.90 14.49
N GLY A 47 3.56 -6.83 15.57
CA GLY A 47 4.09 -6.91 16.93
C GLY A 47 4.96 -5.70 17.29
N PRO A 48 5.68 -5.76 18.43
CA PRO A 48 6.53 -4.68 18.88
C PRO A 48 7.69 -4.45 17.91
N THR A 49 7.97 -3.19 17.63
CA THR A 49 9.15 -2.76 16.90
C THR A 49 10.43 -3.17 17.65
N PRO A 50 11.56 -3.34 16.94
CA PRO A 50 12.84 -3.61 17.61
C PRO A 50 13.20 -2.56 18.68
N ALA A 51 12.84 -1.29 18.47
CA ALA A 51 13.05 -0.23 19.45
C ALA A 51 12.21 -0.43 20.72
N GLU A 52 10.95 -0.84 20.58
CA GLU A 52 10.07 -1.17 21.71
C GLU A 52 10.58 -2.40 22.46
N MET A 53 11.07 -3.42 21.76
CA MET A 53 11.71 -4.59 22.39
C MET A 53 12.94 -4.20 23.21
N LEU A 54 13.77 -3.30 22.68
CA LEU A 54 14.94 -2.79 23.41
C LEU A 54 14.54 -1.99 24.65
N MET A 55 13.53 -1.11 24.53
CA MET A 55 13.01 -0.34 25.66
C MET A 55 12.42 -1.26 26.75
N ALA A 56 11.69 -2.32 26.36
CA ALA A 56 11.16 -3.29 27.31
C ALA A 56 12.26 -4.03 28.07
N LYS A 57 13.33 -4.46 27.38
CA LYS A 57 14.51 -5.08 28.00
C LYS A 57 15.22 -4.12 28.96
N TYR A 58 15.36 -2.85 28.59
CA TYR A 58 15.95 -1.84 29.47
C TYR A 58 15.14 -1.69 30.76
N LYS A 59 13.82 -1.53 30.65
CA LYS A 59 12.91 -1.41 31.81
C LYS A 59 13.01 -2.63 32.72
N GLN A 60 12.93 -3.84 32.16
CA GLN A 60 13.05 -5.08 32.93
C GLN A 60 14.35 -5.14 33.76
N ARG A 61 15.48 -4.73 33.17
CA ARG A 61 16.77 -4.73 33.86
C ARG A 61 16.88 -3.65 34.93
N LYS A 62 16.30 -2.47 34.69
CA LYS A 62 16.22 -1.38 35.66
C LYS A 62 15.38 -1.77 36.87
N ASP A 63 14.22 -2.39 36.63
CA ASP A 63 13.31 -2.84 37.69
C ASP A 63 13.94 -3.99 38.52
N ALA A 64 14.82 -4.78 37.91
CA ALA A 64 15.61 -5.81 38.58
C ALA A 64 16.87 -5.28 39.28
N GLY A 65 17.14 -3.96 39.23
CA GLY A 65 18.33 -3.35 39.82
C GLY A 65 19.66 -3.75 39.18
N LEU A 66 19.63 -4.26 37.94
CA LEU A 66 20.81 -4.72 37.20
C LEU A 66 21.49 -3.59 36.40
N ILE A 67 20.86 -2.41 36.34
CA ILE A 67 21.31 -1.13 35.76
C ILE A 67 20.55 0.02 36.41
#